data_AF-A0A257MC81-F1
#
_entry.id   AF-A0A257MC81-F1
#
_cell.length_a   1.000
_cell.length_b   1.000
_cell.length_c   1.000
_cell.angle_alpha   90.00
_cell.angle_beta   90.00
_cell.angle_gamma   90.00
#
_symmetry.space_group_name_H-M   'P 1'
#
loop_
_entity.id
_entity.type
_entity.pdbx_description
1 polymer ?
#
loop_
_entity_poly.entity_id
_entity_poly.type
_entity_poly.pdbx_seq_one_letter_code
_entity_poly.pdbx_strand_id
1 'polypeptide(L)'
;TGMGTHTSAKVAVLRALTEVAQSRLTQIHGAREDTTLADFRKRIGYERTKKLNSHWFGGSEKRSFADVPSFESDDFLLDIRHMLAKLQEAGLDRAVVVNLTRPEIGIPVVRVIVPGLEMSAVDPERVGKRSRNARQRSRRLPRPKPA
;
A
#
# COMPACT_ATOMS: atom_id res chain seq x y z
N THR A 1 -7.36 3.41 7.88
CA THR A 1 -7.35 2.25 6.96
C THR A 1 -6.18 1.38 7.34
N GLY A 2 -6.13 0.15 6.84
CA GLY A 2 -4.97 -0.74 6.95
C GLY A 2 -4.70 -1.38 5.60
N MET A 3 -3.45 -1.59 5.27
CA MET A 3 -3.00 -2.18 4.02
C MET A 3 -2.19 -3.44 4.29
N GLY A 4 -2.17 -4.37 3.34
CA GLY A 4 -1.46 -5.63 3.51
C GLY A 4 -0.99 -6.15 2.17
N THR A 5 0.25 -6.62 2.13
CA THR A 5 0.85 -7.22 0.94
C THR A 5 1.60 -8.48 1.33
N HIS A 6 1.44 -9.52 0.52
CA HIS A 6 2.11 -10.81 0.66
C HIS A 6 1.88 -11.62 -0.63
N THR A 7 2.72 -12.61 -0.90
CA THR A 7 2.54 -13.58 -2.00
C THR A 7 1.32 -14.48 -1.78
N SER A 8 1.06 -14.86 -0.53
CA SER A 8 -0.22 -15.45 -0.08
C SER A 8 -1.33 -14.41 0.13
N ALA A 9 -2.47 -14.58 -0.55
CA ALA A 9 -3.65 -13.73 -0.36
C ALA A 9 -4.17 -13.75 1.08
N LYS A 10 -4.10 -14.90 1.76
CA LYS A 10 -4.55 -15.06 3.15
C LYS A 10 -3.73 -14.18 4.09
N VAL A 11 -2.40 -14.20 3.95
CA VAL A 11 -1.51 -13.37 4.76
C VAL A 11 -1.71 -11.89 4.45
N ALA A 12 -1.87 -11.52 3.18
CA ALA A 12 -2.13 -10.12 2.79
C ALA A 12 -3.40 -9.56 3.46
N VAL A 13 -4.49 -10.32 3.47
CA VAL A 13 -5.75 -9.93 4.14
C VAL A 13 -5.57 -9.84 5.66
N LEU A 14 -4.94 -10.84 6.28
CA LEU A 14 -4.66 -10.81 7.72
C LEU A 14 -3.89 -9.55 8.11
N ARG A 15 -2.82 -9.21 7.36
CA ARG A 15 -2.03 -8.00 7.58
C ARG A 15 -2.89 -6.74 7.48
N ALA A 16 -3.71 -6.62 6.44
CA ALA A 16 -4.59 -5.46 6.25
C ALA A 16 -5.57 -5.28 7.43
N LEU A 17 -6.18 -6.37 7.92
CA LEU A 17 -7.09 -6.35 9.06
C LEU A 17 -6.36 -5.96 10.36
N THR A 18 -5.17 -6.54 10.60
CA THR A 18 -4.37 -6.20 11.78
C THR A 18 -3.86 -4.76 11.75
N GLU A 19 -3.53 -4.23 10.57
CA GLU A 19 -3.12 -2.83 10.41
C GLU A 19 -4.30 -1.87 10.65
N VAL A 20 -5.54 -2.25 10.27
CA VAL A 20 -6.74 -1.50 10.67
C VAL A 20 -6.85 -1.44 12.19
N ALA A 21 -6.72 -2.57 12.88
CA ALA A 21 -6.78 -2.63 14.34
C ALA A 21 -5.68 -1.76 14.99
N GLN A 22 -4.43 -1.89 14.53
CA GLN A 22 -3.31 -1.08 15.00
C GLN A 22 -3.57 0.43 14.77
N SER A 23 -4.02 0.81 13.57
CA SER A 23 -4.31 2.22 13.25
C SER A 23 -5.40 2.79 14.15
N ARG A 24 -6.41 2.01 14.54
CA ARG A 24 -7.46 2.46 15.46
C ARG A 24 -6.95 2.56 16.89
N LEU A 25 -6.17 1.59 17.35
CA LEU A 25 -5.60 1.62 18.70
C LEU A 25 -4.70 2.85 18.90
N THR A 26 -3.81 3.15 17.94
CA THR A 26 -2.95 4.34 18.03
C THR A 26 -3.75 5.64 18.03
N GLN A 27 -4.86 5.72 17.29
CA GLN A 27 -5.75 6.89 17.29
C GLN A 27 -6.42 7.10 18.66
N ILE A 28 -6.89 6.01 19.29
CA ILE A 28 -7.55 6.07 20.60
C ILE A 28 -6.54 6.43 21.69
N HIS A 29 -5.34 5.87 21.63
CA HIS A 29 -4.29 6.11 22.62
C HIS A 29 -3.68 7.54 22.52
N GLY A 30 -3.97 8.29 21.46
CA GLY A 30 -3.46 9.66 21.28
C GLY A 30 -1.98 9.74 20.90
N ALA A 31 -1.31 8.61 20.64
CA ALA A 31 0.13 8.53 20.41
C ALA A 31 0.59 8.87 18.98
N ARG A 32 -0.25 9.53 18.17
CA ARG A 32 0.17 10.07 16.85
C ARG A 32 0.45 11.56 16.97
N GLU A 33 1.59 11.98 16.45
CA GLU A 33 1.97 13.39 16.29
C GLU A 33 1.05 14.14 15.28
N ASP A 34 0.29 13.43 14.45
CA ASP A 34 -0.70 13.97 13.49
C ASP A 34 -2.04 14.40 14.14
N THR A 35 -1.98 15.07 15.30
CA THR A 35 -3.16 15.57 16.03
C THR A 35 -4.01 16.52 15.17
N THR A 36 -3.37 17.30 14.31
CA THR A 36 -4.01 18.28 13.41
C THR A 36 -4.99 17.64 12.41
N LEU A 37 -4.65 16.50 11.81
CA LEU A 37 -5.50 15.80 10.86
C LEU A 37 -6.68 15.11 11.55
N ALA A 38 -6.46 14.58 12.76
CA ALA A 38 -7.51 13.97 13.57
C ALA A 38 -8.55 15.01 14.01
N ASP A 39 -8.11 16.19 14.44
CA ASP A 39 -8.99 17.28 14.84
C ASP A 39 -9.72 17.89 13.66
N PHE A 40 -9.06 18.02 12.50
CA PHE A 40 -9.74 18.39 11.26
C PHE A 40 -10.87 17.42 10.90
N ARG A 41 -10.62 16.10 10.97
CA ARG A 41 -11.63 15.06 10.71
C ARG A 41 -12.80 15.10 11.68
N LYS A 42 -12.54 15.37 12.97
CA LYS A 42 -13.61 15.58 13.98
C LYS A 42 -14.48 16.78 13.60
N ARG A 43 -13.89 17.89 13.17
CA ARG A 43 -14.62 19.12 12.80
C ARG A 43 -15.50 18.95 11.57
N ILE A 44 -15.04 18.23 10.54
CA ILE A 44 -15.82 18.04 9.30
C ILE A 44 -16.92 16.97 9.41
N GLY A 45 -16.88 16.13 10.44
CA GLY A 45 -17.88 15.10 10.70
C GLY A 45 -17.75 13.84 9.82
N TYR A 46 -18.51 12.81 10.18
CA TYR A 46 -18.45 11.48 9.56
C TYR A 46 -18.82 11.51 8.06
N GLU A 47 -19.99 12.05 7.72
CA GLU A 47 -20.50 12.03 6.34
C GLU A 47 -19.59 12.76 5.35
N ARG A 48 -19.03 13.91 5.74
CA ARG A 48 -18.08 14.64 4.89
C ARG A 48 -16.77 13.88 4.74
N THR A 49 -16.27 13.25 5.81
CA THR A 49 -15.09 12.38 5.76
C THR A 49 -15.31 11.19 4.82
N LYS A 50 -16.48 10.56 4.89
CA LYS A 50 -16.89 9.45 4.00
C LYS A 50 -16.96 9.92 2.54
N LYS A 51 -17.56 11.08 2.27
CA LYS A 51 -17.67 11.67 0.93
C LYS A 51 -16.30 11.98 0.32
N LEU A 52 -15.39 12.57 1.10
CA LEU A 52 -14.00 12.84 0.67
C LEU A 52 -13.22 11.56 0.34
N ASN A 53 -13.55 10.46 1.01
CA ASN A 53 -12.93 9.14 0.81
C ASN A 53 -13.83 8.18 0.01
N SER A 54 -14.79 8.71 -0.77
CA SER A 54 -15.80 7.92 -1.47
C SER A 54 -15.23 6.82 -2.36
N HIS A 55 -14.02 7.01 -2.90
CA HIS A 55 -13.34 5.97 -3.67
C HIS A 55 -13.11 4.66 -2.89
N TRP A 56 -12.93 4.72 -1.56
CA TRP A 56 -12.77 3.54 -0.69
C TRP A 56 -14.09 2.89 -0.28
N PHE A 57 -15.21 3.64 -0.36
CA PHE A 57 -16.53 3.20 0.12
C PHE A 57 -17.54 3.00 -1.01
N GLY A 58 -17.20 3.36 -2.25
CA GLY A 58 -18.02 3.15 -3.42
C GLY A 58 -18.12 1.68 -3.81
N GLY A 59 -19.04 1.36 -4.72
CA GLY A 59 -19.17 0.00 -5.25
C GLY A 59 -17.91 -0.41 -6.01
N SER A 60 -17.22 -1.43 -5.53
CA SER A 60 -16.17 -2.14 -6.27
C SER A 60 -16.75 -3.42 -6.87
N GLU A 61 -16.13 -3.90 -7.94
CA GLU A 61 -16.33 -5.27 -8.39
C GLU A 61 -16.08 -6.25 -7.22
N LYS A 62 -16.97 -7.23 -7.08
CA LYS A 62 -16.82 -8.30 -6.08
C LYS A 62 -16.29 -9.53 -6.79
N ARG A 63 -15.33 -10.21 -6.19
CA ARG A 63 -14.82 -11.50 -6.67
C ARG A 63 -14.67 -12.48 -5.52
N SER A 64 -14.63 -13.77 -5.80
CA SER A 64 -14.38 -14.76 -4.75
C SER A 64 -12.97 -14.59 -4.21
N PHE A 65 -12.80 -14.83 -2.91
CA PHE A 65 -11.47 -14.90 -2.31
C PHE A 65 -10.64 -16.03 -2.91
N ALA A 66 -11.29 -17.14 -3.31
CA ALA A 66 -10.64 -18.28 -3.94
C ALA A 66 -10.00 -17.94 -5.30
N ASP A 67 -10.48 -16.88 -5.97
CA ASP A 67 -9.96 -16.43 -7.26
C ASP A 67 -8.74 -15.50 -7.11
N VAL A 68 -8.31 -15.20 -5.87
CA VAL A 68 -7.15 -14.34 -5.63
C VAL A 68 -5.87 -15.17 -5.78
N PRO A 69 -5.00 -14.84 -6.76
CA PRO A 69 -3.78 -15.61 -6.96
C PRO A 69 -2.90 -15.53 -5.73
N SER A 70 -2.37 -16.68 -5.35
CA SER A 70 -1.41 -16.82 -4.26
C SER A 70 -0.20 -17.60 -4.74
N PHE A 71 0.97 -17.22 -4.24
CA PHE A 71 2.18 -18.01 -4.32
C PHE A 71 2.60 -18.30 -2.89
N GLU A 72 2.67 -19.58 -2.53
CA GLU A 72 3.01 -20.03 -1.17
C GLU A 72 4.22 -20.97 -1.26
N SER A 73 5.20 -20.70 -0.41
CA SER A 73 6.47 -21.39 -0.31
C SER A 73 6.87 -21.44 1.16
N ASP A 74 7.61 -22.47 1.56
CA ASP A 74 8.29 -22.58 2.85
C ASP A 74 9.77 -22.12 2.78
N ASP A 75 10.22 -21.68 1.59
CA ASP A 75 11.55 -21.14 1.33
C ASP A 75 11.52 -19.64 1.00
N PHE A 76 12.18 -18.86 1.86
CA PHE A 76 12.33 -17.41 1.69
C PHE A 76 13.09 -17.02 0.42
N LEU A 77 14.10 -17.79 0.01
CA LEU A 77 14.87 -17.49 -1.19
C LEU A 77 14.01 -17.65 -2.45
N LEU A 78 13.12 -18.65 -2.45
CA LEU A 78 12.15 -18.85 -3.52
C LEU A 78 11.14 -17.69 -3.58
N ASP A 79 10.63 -17.23 -2.44
CA ASP A 79 9.74 -16.06 -2.38
C ASP A 79 10.41 -14.78 -2.90
N ILE A 80 11.67 -14.54 -2.51
CA ILE A 80 12.44 -13.39 -2.99
C ILE A 80 12.63 -13.46 -4.50
N ARG A 81 13.01 -14.62 -5.05
CA ARG A 81 13.15 -14.82 -6.50
C ARG A 81 11.82 -14.62 -7.23
N HIS A 82 10.72 -15.12 -6.68
CA HIS A 82 9.38 -14.90 -7.23
C HIS A 82 9.05 -13.40 -7.30
N MET A 83 9.26 -12.66 -6.22
CA MET A 83 9.03 -11.20 -6.20
C MET A 83 9.92 -10.46 -7.19
N LEU A 84 11.21 -10.80 -7.29
CA LEU A 84 12.13 -10.19 -8.25
C LEU A 84 11.69 -10.44 -9.70
N ALA A 85 11.23 -11.65 -10.02
CA ALA A 85 10.67 -11.96 -11.33
C ALA A 85 9.42 -11.11 -11.62
N LYS A 86 8.51 -10.92 -10.65
CA LYS A 86 7.34 -10.04 -10.80
C LYS A 86 7.70 -8.57 -10.98
N LEU A 87 8.76 -8.09 -10.34
CA LEU A 87 9.27 -6.74 -10.57
C LEU A 87 9.82 -6.59 -11.99
N GLN A 88 10.60 -7.57 -12.46
CA GLN A 88 11.15 -7.58 -13.81
C GLN A 88 10.05 -7.65 -14.89
N GLU A 89 9.04 -8.52 -14.73
CA GLU A 89 7.84 -8.57 -15.59
C GLU A 89 7.13 -7.21 -15.68
N ALA A 90 7.18 -6.41 -14.60
CA ALA A 90 6.61 -5.07 -14.54
C ALA A 90 7.55 -3.96 -15.08
N GLY A 91 8.71 -4.31 -15.63
CA GLY A 91 9.73 -3.39 -16.16
C GLY A 91 10.54 -2.69 -15.08
N LEU A 92 10.71 -3.32 -13.91
CA LEU A 92 11.50 -2.82 -12.78
C LEU A 92 12.72 -3.71 -12.57
N ASP A 93 13.80 -3.43 -13.30
CA ASP A 93 14.96 -4.34 -13.43
C ASP A 93 15.96 -4.26 -12.27
N ARG A 94 15.69 -3.45 -11.24
CA ARG A 94 16.63 -3.21 -10.13
C ARG A 94 15.93 -3.25 -8.79
N ALA A 95 16.47 -4.08 -7.89
CA ALA A 95 16.22 -4.03 -6.45
C ALA A 95 17.55 -3.86 -5.74
N VAL A 96 17.74 -2.74 -5.05
CA VAL A 96 18.96 -2.41 -4.31
C VAL A 96 18.70 -2.67 -2.83
N VAL A 97 19.59 -3.42 -2.19
CA VAL A 97 19.53 -3.74 -0.76
C VAL A 97 20.71 -3.08 -0.07
N VAL A 98 20.44 -2.28 0.96
CA VAL A 98 21.47 -1.66 1.81
C VAL A 98 21.39 -2.30 3.19
N ASN A 99 22.50 -2.86 3.67
CA ASN A 99 22.60 -3.38 5.02
C ASN A 99 22.73 -2.23 6.02
N LEU A 100 21.83 -2.19 7.01
CA LEU A 100 21.78 -1.21 8.09
C LEU A 100 21.97 -1.87 9.47
N THR A 101 22.46 -3.11 9.49
CA THR A 101 22.72 -3.85 10.72
C THR A 101 23.73 -3.09 11.57
N ARG A 102 23.35 -2.81 12.82
CA ARG A 102 24.21 -2.21 13.84
C ARG A 102 24.96 -3.34 14.55
N PRO A 103 26.31 -3.42 14.45
CA PRO A 103 27.08 -4.54 15.00
C PRO A 103 26.84 -4.77 16.50
N GLU A 104 26.63 -3.70 17.26
CA GLU A 104 26.40 -3.73 18.71
C GLU A 104 25.02 -4.29 19.11
N ILE A 105 24.04 -4.27 18.20
CA ILE A 105 22.70 -4.83 18.44
C ILE A 105 22.60 -6.25 17.86
N GLY A 106 23.27 -6.51 16.74
CA GLY A 106 23.28 -7.82 16.09
C GLY A 106 21.96 -8.22 15.39
N ILE A 107 20.99 -7.31 15.27
CA ILE A 107 19.71 -7.55 14.59
C ILE A 107 19.81 -7.16 13.10
N PRO A 108 19.55 -8.07 12.15
CA PRO A 108 19.57 -7.75 10.73
C PRO A 108 18.53 -6.69 10.34
N VAL A 109 19.00 -5.58 9.78
CA VAL A 109 18.14 -4.50 9.25
C VAL A 109 18.58 -4.16 7.84
N VAL A 110 17.62 -4.04 6.92
CA VAL A 110 17.91 -3.67 5.53
C VAL A 110 17.00 -2.55 5.04
N ARG A 111 17.53 -1.73 4.14
CA ARG A 111 16.73 -0.82 3.30
C ARG A 111 16.68 -1.39 1.90
N VAL A 112 15.47 -1.72 1.44
CA VAL A 112 15.23 -2.15 0.05
C VAL A 112 14.74 -0.95 -0.76
N ILE A 113 15.34 -0.74 -1.92
CA ILE A 113 15.02 0.35 -2.86
C ILE A 113 14.78 -0.27 -4.23
N VAL A 114 13.57 -0.09 -4.77
CA VAL A 114 13.21 -0.53 -6.13
C VAL A 114 12.89 0.73 -6.95
N PRO A 115 13.84 1.25 -7.75
CA PRO A 115 13.60 2.43 -8.58
C PRO A 115 12.41 2.21 -9.51
N GLY A 116 11.46 3.14 -9.49
CA GLY A 116 10.24 3.07 -10.32
C GLY A 116 8.98 2.60 -9.59
N LEU A 117 9.10 2.07 -8.36
CA LEU A 117 7.95 1.99 -7.46
C LEU A 117 7.50 3.38 -7.00
N GLU A 118 6.20 3.54 -6.79
CA GLU A 118 5.57 4.81 -6.46
C GLU A 118 5.60 5.05 -4.94
N MET A 119 5.89 6.29 -4.54
CA MET A 119 5.93 6.71 -3.13
C MET A 119 4.94 7.85 -2.81
N SER A 120 4.13 8.25 -3.79
CA SER A 120 3.23 9.40 -3.69
C SER A 120 2.16 9.31 -2.58
N ALA A 121 1.88 8.10 -2.08
CA ALA A 121 0.99 7.90 -0.93
C ALA A 121 1.63 8.29 0.42
N VAL A 122 2.96 8.29 0.50
CA VAL A 122 3.73 8.69 1.68
C VAL A 122 4.24 10.12 1.54
N ASP A 123 4.75 10.47 0.36
CA ASP A 123 5.28 11.79 0.04
C ASP A 123 4.65 12.27 -1.28
N PRO A 124 3.64 13.18 -1.22
CA PRO A 124 2.92 13.64 -2.41
C PRO A 124 3.78 14.29 -3.50
N GLU A 125 4.97 14.78 -3.17
CA GLU A 125 5.90 15.36 -4.14
C GLU A 125 6.63 14.29 -4.95
N ARG A 126 6.74 13.07 -4.40
CA ARG A 126 7.38 11.90 -5.05
C ARG A 126 6.43 11.14 -5.97
N VAL A 127 5.94 11.83 -6.99
CA VAL A 127 5.17 11.18 -8.07
C VAL A 127 6.12 10.61 -9.11
N GLY A 128 6.00 9.31 -9.39
CA GLY A 128 6.78 8.62 -10.42
C GLY A 128 6.16 8.73 -11.82
N LYS A 129 6.91 8.23 -12.82
CA LYS A 129 6.46 8.22 -14.22
C LYS A 129 5.24 7.33 -14.42
N ARG A 130 5.12 6.21 -13.68
CA ARG A 130 4.00 5.28 -13.81
C ARG A 130 2.68 5.92 -13.38
N SER A 131 2.66 6.61 -12.24
CA SER A 131 1.50 7.39 -11.78
C SER A 131 1.12 8.49 -12.76
N ARG A 132 2.11 9.26 -13.27
CA ARG A 132 1.85 10.30 -14.28
C ARG A 132 1.21 9.73 -15.54
N ASN A 133 1.76 8.63 -16.07
CA ASN A 133 1.25 7.98 -17.28
C ASN A 133 -0.16 7.41 -17.06
N ALA A 134 -0.43 6.78 -15.91
CA ALA A 134 -1.75 6.28 -15.57
C ALA A 134 -2.79 7.42 -15.52
N ARG A 135 -2.46 8.54 -14.86
CA ARG A 135 -3.35 9.72 -14.81
C ARG A 135 -3.63 10.31 -16.19
N GLN A 136 -2.63 10.36 -17.07
CA GLN A 136 -2.82 10.81 -18.46
C GLN A 136 -3.74 9.87 -19.24
N ARG A 137 -3.58 8.54 -19.09
CA ARG A 137 -4.46 7.55 -19.73
C ARG A 137 -5.90 7.66 -19.23
N SER A 138 -6.11 7.76 -17.91
CA SER A 138 -7.46 7.95 -17.34
C SER A 138 -8.12 9.27 -17.74
N ARG A 139 -7.33 10.32 -18.02
CA ARG A 139 -7.85 11.59 -18.57
C ARG A 139 -8.23 11.49 -20.05
N ARG A 140 -7.63 10.56 -20.80
CA ARG A 140 -7.90 10.34 -22.23
C ARG A 140 -9.06 9.39 -22.50
N LEU A 141 -9.49 8.60 -21.51
CA LEU A 141 -10.70 7.79 -21.62
C LEU A 141 -11.95 8.68 -21.44
N PRO A 142 -12.96 8.60 -22.32
CA PRO A 142 -14.21 9.32 -22.12
C PRO A 142 -14.80 8.91 -20.78
N ARG A 143 -15.08 9.89 -19.91
CA ARG A 143 -15.88 9.62 -18.72
C ARG A 143 -17.27 9.18 -19.19
N PRO A 144 -17.83 8.06 -18.71
CA PRO A 144 -19.21 7.73 -19.02
C PRO A 144 -20.08 8.91 -18.57
N LYS A 145 -21.00 9.34 -19.45
CA LYS A 145 -21.96 10.40 -19.10
C LYS A 145 -22.71 9.93 -17.84
N PRO A 146 -22.85 10.79 -16.81
CA PRO A 146 -23.72 10.47 -15.70
C PRO A 146 -25.14 10.22 -16.24
N ALA A 147 -25.77 9.15 -15.76
CA ALA A 147 -27.16 8.83 -16.03
C ALA A 147 -28.10 9.90 -15.45
#